data_AF-H2NWP8-F1
#
_entry.id   AF-H2NWP8-F1
#
_cell.length_a   1.000
_cell.length_b   1.000
_cell.length_c   1.000
_cell.angle_alpha   90.00
_cell.angle_beta   90.00
_cell.angle_gamma   90.00
#
_symmetry.space_group_name_H-M   'P 1'
#
loop_
_entity.id
_entity.type
_entity.pdbx_description
1 polymer ?
#
loop_
_entity_poly.entity_id
_entity_poly.type
_entity_poly.pdbx_seq_one_letter_code
_entity_poly.pdbx_strand_id
1 'polypeptide(L)'
;MAVLPVPLPSAKMAAVEKRRQAVAPPAGFTDSGRQSVSRAAGAAESEEDFLRQVGVTEMLRAALLKVLEARPEEPIAFLAHYFENMGLRSPVNGGAGEPPGQLLLQQQRLGRALWHLRLAHHSQRAAFNNNVSVAYECLSAGGRRKRPGLDGRTYSELLRRICRDGQAPEEVVAPLLRKVQCRDHEAVPLSVFRAGTLTCFVLLEFVARAGALFQLLEDPAAAVADRRVGQAVLDTLEGALQASDAAAPARFLEAGSRLGPDSLALALDRAVGGRRPSAPMTREEFLERAAALFIAKVKPVG
;
A
#
# COMPACT_ATOMS: atom_id res chain seq x y z
N MET A 1 14.15 -54.00 18.84
CA MET A 1 13.64 -54.53 17.56
C MET A 1 13.37 -53.32 16.68
N ALA A 2 14.32 -52.80 15.89
CA ALA A 2 14.93 -53.34 14.67
C ALA A 2 13.90 -53.59 13.55
N VAL A 3 14.24 -53.09 12.34
CA VAL A 3 13.58 -53.15 11.00
C VAL A 3 13.08 -51.75 10.61
N LEU A 4 13.88 -50.83 10.03
CA LEU A 4 14.56 -50.78 8.71
C LEU A 4 13.65 -50.97 7.47
N PRO A 5 13.93 -50.24 6.37
CA PRO A 5 12.97 -49.77 5.37
C PRO A 5 12.74 -50.77 4.21
N VAL A 6 11.60 -50.63 3.54
CA VAL A 6 11.28 -51.37 2.31
C VAL A 6 11.92 -50.69 1.09
N PRO A 7 12.70 -51.41 0.27
CA PRO A 7 13.43 -50.88 -0.87
C PRO A 7 12.62 -50.87 -2.18
N LEU A 8 13.00 -49.96 -3.08
CA LEU A 8 12.63 -49.95 -4.50
C LEU A 8 13.29 -51.14 -5.24
N PRO A 9 12.63 -51.75 -6.23
CA PRO A 9 13.25 -52.77 -7.07
C PRO A 9 14.18 -52.16 -8.13
N SER A 10 15.30 -52.86 -8.36
CA SER A 10 16.38 -52.51 -9.27
C SER A 10 16.29 -53.26 -10.61
N ALA A 11 16.71 -52.54 -11.66
CA ALA A 11 17.44 -52.95 -12.87
C ALA A 11 16.96 -54.13 -13.74
N LYS A 12 16.93 -53.88 -15.06
CA LYS A 12 17.51 -54.80 -16.06
C LYS A 12 17.95 -54.05 -17.32
N MET A 13 19.23 -54.23 -17.67
CA MET A 13 19.87 -53.87 -18.92
C MET A 13 19.63 -54.93 -20.01
N ALA A 14 19.59 -54.49 -21.27
CA ALA A 14 20.14 -55.16 -22.47
C ALA A 14 20.09 -54.11 -23.61
N ALA A 15 21.20 -53.62 -24.20
CA ALA A 15 22.05 -54.28 -25.21
C ALA A 15 21.20 -54.82 -26.39
N VAL A 16 21.43 -54.58 -27.68
CA VAL A 16 22.64 -54.26 -28.46
C VAL A 16 22.23 -54.13 -29.96
N GLU A 17 23.05 -53.42 -30.77
CA GLU A 17 23.16 -53.50 -32.26
C GLU A 17 22.03 -52.88 -33.13
N LYS A 18 22.26 -52.22 -34.30
CA LYS A 18 23.30 -52.40 -35.33
C LYS A 18 23.35 -51.20 -36.31
N ARG A 19 24.50 -50.52 -36.39
CA ARG A 19 25.31 -50.19 -37.58
C ARG A 19 24.63 -49.89 -38.95
N ARG A 20 24.86 -48.68 -39.50
CA ARG A 20 25.63 -48.43 -40.75
C ARG A 20 25.89 -46.93 -41.03
N GLN A 21 27.18 -46.56 -41.06
CA GLN A 21 27.77 -45.44 -41.84
C GLN A 21 27.76 -45.85 -43.35
N ALA A 22 27.92 -45.04 -44.39
CA ALA A 22 28.50 -43.71 -44.68
C ALA A 22 27.80 -43.19 -45.97
N VAL A 23 27.89 -41.93 -46.42
CA VAL A 23 28.95 -41.33 -47.26
C VAL A 23 28.47 -39.92 -47.69
N ALA A 24 29.37 -38.96 -47.83
CA ALA A 24 29.22 -37.71 -48.60
C ALA A 24 30.44 -37.57 -49.54
N PRO A 25 30.55 -36.61 -50.49
CA PRO A 25 29.61 -35.85 -51.34
C PRO A 25 29.96 -36.05 -52.86
N PRO A 26 29.59 -35.19 -53.86
CA PRO A 26 30.30 -33.92 -54.12
C PRO A 26 29.44 -32.77 -54.72
N ALA A 27 30.08 -31.60 -54.92
CA ALA A 27 29.52 -30.32 -55.38
C ALA A 27 29.25 -30.22 -56.91
N GLY A 28 28.37 -29.30 -57.31
CA GLY A 28 28.13 -28.91 -58.72
C GLY A 28 27.09 -27.79 -58.91
N PHE A 29 27.29 -26.97 -59.93
CA PHE A 29 26.77 -25.61 -60.21
C PHE A 29 25.31 -25.50 -60.77
N THR A 30 24.70 -24.31 -60.55
CA THR A 30 23.66 -23.54 -61.33
C THR A 30 22.44 -24.22 -61.96
N ASP A 31 21.22 -23.75 -61.66
CA ASP A 31 20.46 -22.72 -62.43
C ASP A 31 18.96 -22.71 -62.03
N SER A 32 18.41 -21.49 -62.06
CA SER A 32 17.02 -21.03 -62.10
C SER A 32 15.87 -22.04 -62.20
N GLY A 33 14.88 -21.89 -61.32
CA GLY A 33 13.51 -22.31 -61.65
C GLY A 33 12.59 -22.64 -60.47
N ARG A 34 11.64 -21.73 -60.24
CA ARG A 34 10.32 -21.94 -59.61
C ARG A 34 10.25 -21.96 -58.08
N GLN A 35 9.46 -20.99 -57.60
CA GLN A 35 8.76 -20.95 -56.33
C GLN A 35 8.34 -22.35 -55.87
N SER A 36 9.00 -22.85 -54.84
CA SER A 36 8.37 -23.70 -53.86
C SER A 36 8.34 -22.88 -52.58
N VAL A 37 7.22 -22.20 -52.35
CA VAL A 37 6.85 -21.77 -51.01
C VAL A 37 6.59 -23.08 -50.27
N SER A 38 7.66 -23.68 -49.76
CA SER A 38 7.54 -24.64 -48.67
C SER A 38 6.86 -23.86 -47.56
N ARG A 39 5.53 -24.06 -47.49
CA ARG A 39 4.67 -23.75 -46.37
C ARG A 39 5.46 -24.15 -45.13
N ALA A 40 6.13 -23.18 -44.51
CA ALA A 40 6.43 -23.26 -43.11
C ALA A 40 5.04 -23.36 -42.50
N ALA A 41 4.64 -24.58 -42.17
CA ALA A 41 3.57 -24.81 -41.24
C ALA A 41 3.90 -23.88 -40.08
N GLY A 42 3.08 -22.84 -39.89
CA GLY A 42 3.18 -21.99 -38.72
C GLY A 42 3.12 -22.94 -37.56
N ALA A 43 4.25 -23.14 -36.89
CA ALA A 43 4.24 -23.71 -35.57
C ALA A 43 3.31 -22.77 -34.81
N ALA A 44 2.10 -23.25 -34.52
CA ALA A 44 1.23 -22.56 -33.59
C ALA A 44 2.10 -22.37 -32.35
N GLU A 45 2.45 -21.12 -32.03
CA GLU A 45 3.18 -20.83 -30.80
C GLU A 45 2.42 -21.55 -29.69
N SER A 46 3.13 -22.39 -28.94
CA SER A 46 2.52 -23.13 -27.83
C SER A 46 1.90 -22.11 -26.89
N GLU A 47 0.75 -22.43 -26.29
CA GLU A 47 0.12 -21.56 -25.29
C GLU A 47 1.11 -21.17 -24.18
N GLU A 48 2.06 -22.07 -23.85
CA GLU A 48 3.15 -21.79 -22.90
C GLU A 48 4.12 -20.71 -23.40
N ASP A 49 4.47 -20.71 -24.69
CA ASP A 49 5.36 -19.72 -25.29
C ASP A 49 4.67 -18.35 -25.36
N PHE A 50 3.38 -18.33 -25.67
CA PHE A 50 2.55 -17.12 -25.58
C PHE A 50 2.52 -16.57 -24.15
N LEU A 51 2.22 -17.40 -23.14
CA LEU A 51 2.18 -16.97 -21.73
C LEU A 51 3.55 -16.46 -21.23
N ARG A 52 4.64 -17.07 -21.69
CA ARG A 52 6.01 -16.60 -21.43
C ARG A 52 6.26 -15.23 -22.08
N GLN A 53 5.87 -15.06 -23.34
CA GLN A 53 6.03 -13.79 -24.06
C GLN A 53 5.21 -12.65 -23.45
N VAL A 54 3.99 -12.95 -22.98
CA VAL A 54 3.12 -12.02 -22.24
C VAL A 54 3.68 -11.67 -20.85
N GLY A 55 4.67 -12.43 -20.36
CA GLY A 55 5.35 -12.17 -19.10
C GLY A 55 4.54 -12.59 -17.87
N VAL A 56 3.66 -13.58 -18.01
CA VAL A 56 2.78 -14.06 -16.92
C VAL A 56 3.59 -14.55 -15.71
N THR A 57 4.74 -15.18 -15.93
CA THR A 57 5.63 -15.64 -14.86
C THR A 57 6.09 -14.49 -13.97
N GLU A 58 6.55 -13.38 -14.55
CA GLU A 58 6.99 -12.21 -13.80
C GLU A 58 5.82 -11.50 -13.11
N MET A 59 4.66 -11.48 -13.76
CA MET A 59 3.43 -10.93 -13.20
C MET A 59 2.99 -11.71 -11.95
N LEU A 60 2.97 -13.05 -12.03
CA LEU A 60 2.66 -13.95 -10.91
C LEU A 60 3.71 -13.82 -9.81
N ARG A 61 5.00 -13.81 -10.17
CA ARG A 61 6.09 -13.63 -9.19
C ARG A 61 5.94 -12.33 -8.42
N ALA A 62 5.66 -11.21 -9.11
CA ALA A 62 5.44 -9.92 -8.47
C ALA A 62 4.21 -9.94 -7.53
N ALA A 63 3.11 -10.57 -7.95
CA ALA A 63 1.91 -10.71 -7.13
C ALA A 63 2.17 -11.56 -5.87
N LEU A 64 2.87 -12.70 -6.02
CA LEU A 64 3.24 -13.57 -4.91
C LEU A 64 4.20 -12.87 -3.93
N LEU A 65 5.17 -12.11 -4.43
CA LEU A 65 6.03 -11.29 -3.59
C LEU A 65 5.20 -10.27 -2.78
N LYS A 66 4.18 -9.66 -3.39
CA LYS A 66 3.28 -8.73 -2.68
C LYS A 66 2.46 -9.42 -1.60
N VAL A 67 1.99 -10.64 -1.82
CA VAL A 67 1.35 -11.45 -0.77
C VAL A 67 2.31 -11.73 0.38
N LEU A 68 3.56 -12.10 0.08
CA LEU A 68 4.57 -12.39 1.11
C LEU A 68 4.97 -11.14 1.90
N GLU A 69 5.05 -9.98 1.24
CA GLU A 69 5.35 -8.68 1.85
C GLU A 69 4.20 -8.18 2.74
N ALA A 70 2.97 -8.20 2.21
CA ALA A 70 1.80 -7.62 2.88
C ALA A 70 1.16 -8.54 3.92
N ARG A 71 1.37 -9.86 3.78
CA ARG A 71 0.75 -10.91 4.61
C ARG A 71 -0.75 -10.67 4.84
N PRO A 72 -1.55 -10.53 3.77
CA PRO A 72 -2.98 -10.28 3.91
C PRO A 72 -3.67 -11.46 4.60
N GLU A 73 -4.68 -11.17 5.40
CA GLU A 73 -5.51 -12.20 6.05
C GLU A 73 -6.25 -13.07 5.02
N GLU A 74 -6.61 -12.49 3.87
CA GLU A 74 -7.27 -13.17 2.75
C GLU A 74 -6.42 -13.12 1.46
N PRO A 75 -5.42 -14.01 1.29
CA PRO A 75 -4.49 -13.97 0.17
C PRO A 75 -5.13 -14.10 -1.22
N ILE A 76 -6.20 -14.88 -1.36
CA ILE A 76 -6.88 -15.09 -2.65
C ILE A 76 -7.65 -13.83 -3.07
N ALA A 77 -8.41 -13.23 -2.14
CA ALA A 77 -9.11 -11.97 -2.38
C ALA A 77 -8.12 -10.84 -2.71
N PHE A 78 -7.00 -10.79 -1.98
CA PHE A 78 -5.90 -9.87 -2.28
C PHE A 78 -5.36 -10.04 -3.70
N LEU A 79 -5.10 -11.28 -4.14
CA LEU A 79 -4.60 -11.55 -5.49
C LEU A 79 -5.60 -11.16 -6.58
N ALA A 80 -6.89 -11.48 -6.39
CA ALA A 80 -7.94 -11.07 -7.31
C ALA A 80 -7.97 -9.54 -7.47
N HIS A 81 -8.03 -8.82 -6.34
CA HIS A 81 -7.97 -7.37 -6.34
C HIS A 81 -6.66 -6.82 -6.91
N TYR A 82 -5.53 -7.49 -6.68
CA TYR A 82 -4.24 -7.11 -7.22
C TYR A 82 -4.22 -7.16 -8.76
N PHE A 83 -4.73 -8.25 -9.35
CA PHE A 83 -4.79 -8.39 -10.81
C PHE A 83 -5.80 -7.45 -11.46
N GLU A 84 -6.95 -7.19 -10.83
CA GLU A 84 -7.91 -6.18 -11.28
C GLU A 84 -7.27 -4.79 -11.41
N ASN A 85 -6.47 -4.39 -10.41
CA ASN A 85 -5.81 -3.09 -10.40
C ASN A 85 -4.49 -3.04 -11.20
N MET A 86 -3.89 -4.19 -11.49
CA MET A 86 -2.76 -4.28 -12.42
C MET A 86 -3.14 -3.87 -13.84
N GLY A 87 -4.42 -4.00 -14.22
CA GLY A 87 -4.98 -3.48 -15.48
C GLY A 87 -4.91 -1.94 -15.62
N LEU A 88 -4.63 -1.22 -14.52
CA LEU A 88 -4.38 0.23 -14.55
C LEU A 88 -2.94 0.59 -14.99
N ARG A 89 -2.12 -0.39 -15.38
CA ARG A 89 -0.86 -0.12 -16.07
C ARG A 89 -1.14 0.64 -17.36
N SER A 90 -0.57 1.84 -17.45
CA SER A 90 -0.58 2.66 -18.66
C SER A 90 -0.19 1.80 -19.87
N PRO A 91 -0.90 1.94 -21.02
CA PRO A 91 -0.61 1.18 -22.23
C PRO A 91 0.77 1.63 -22.75
N VAL A 92 1.82 0.97 -22.29
CA VAL A 92 3.15 1.16 -22.88
C VAL A 92 3.19 0.50 -24.26
N ASN A 93 2.27 -0.42 -24.58
CA ASN A 93 2.05 -0.96 -25.91
C ASN A 93 0.59 -1.40 -26.07
N GLY A 94 -0.23 -0.67 -26.84
CA GLY A 94 -1.56 -1.16 -27.23
C GLY A 94 -2.55 -0.06 -27.61
N GLY A 95 -2.86 0.01 -28.92
CA GLY A 95 -4.07 0.65 -29.44
C GLY A 95 -3.87 2.07 -29.99
N ALA A 96 -4.08 2.21 -31.31
CA ALA A 96 -4.23 3.48 -32.02
C ALA A 96 -5.56 4.18 -31.64
N GLY A 97 -5.73 4.50 -30.37
CA GLY A 97 -6.79 5.38 -29.86
C GLY A 97 -6.19 6.70 -29.41
N GLU A 98 -6.93 7.79 -29.56
CA GLU A 98 -6.50 9.11 -29.11
C GLU A 98 -5.95 9.06 -27.66
N PRO A 99 -4.85 9.77 -27.36
CA PRO A 99 -4.29 9.76 -26.02
C PRO A 99 -5.35 10.29 -25.05
N PRO A 100 -5.67 9.55 -23.96
CA PRO A 100 -6.58 10.07 -22.96
C PRO A 100 -6.13 11.46 -22.51
N GLY A 101 -7.08 12.39 -22.38
CA GLY A 101 -6.79 13.77 -21.99
C GLY A 101 -5.90 13.81 -20.74
N GLN A 102 -5.01 14.80 -20.66
CA GLN A 102 -3.97 14.87 -19.60
C GLN A 102 -4.54 14.72 -18.17
N LEU A 103 -5.74 15.24 -17.95
CA LEU A 103 -6.46 15.12 -16.67
C LEU A 103 -6.85 13.66 -16.35
N LEU A 104 -7.28 12.89 -17.34
CA LEU A 104 -7.70 11.49 -17.15
C LEU A 104 -6.48 10.60 -16.84
N LEU A 105 -5.35 10.85 -17.53
CA LEU A 105 -4.09 10.19 -17.22
C LEU A 105 -3.58 10.53 -15.80
N GLN A 106 -3.72 11.79 -15.37
CA GLN A 106 -3.35 12.20 -14.00
C GLN A 106 -4.23 11.51 -12.96
N GLN A 107 -5.55 11.44 -13.20
CA GLN A 107 -6.47 10.73 -12.30
C GLN A 107 -6.16 9.23 -12.20
N GLN A 108 -5.83 8.58 -13.31
CA GLN A 108 -5.41 7.17 -13.32
C GLN A 108 -4.13 6.95 -12.51
N ARG A 109 -3.13 7.83 -12.66
CA ARG A 109 -1.88 7.76 -11.89
C ARG A 109 -2.11 7.98 -10.40
N LEU A 110 -2.98 8.91 -10.02
CA LEU A 110 -3.41 9.11 -8.64
C LEU A 110 -4.10 7.87 -8.07
N GLY A 111 -5.03 7.27 -8.81
CA GLY A 111 -5.69 6.03 -8.41
C GLY A 111 -4.69 4.89 -8.19
N ARG A 112 -3.75 4.71 -9.13
CA ARG A 112 -2.71 3.68 -9.02
C ARG A 112 -1.75 3.91 -7.85
N ALA A 113 -1.32 5.15 -7.63
CA ALA A 113 -0.48 5.49 -6.49
C ALA A 113 -1.20 5.20 -5.16
N LEU A 114 -2.46 5.61 -5.05
CA LEU A 114 -3.29 5.36 -3.87
C LEU A 114 -3.48 3.86 -3.62
N TRP A 115 -3.71 3.07 -4.67
CA TRP A 115 -3.79 1.62 -4.58
C TRP A 115 -2.49 1.02 -4.03
N HIS A 116 -1.33 1.38 -4.59
CA HIS A 116 -0.02 0.90 -4.09
C HIS A 116 0.15 1.19 -2.60
N LEU A 117 -0.19 2.41 -2.17
CA LEU A 117 -0.08 2.82 -0.77
C LEU A 117 -0.94 2.00 0.19
N ARG A 118 -2.03 1.39 -0.30
CA ARG A 118 -2.95 0.56 0.50
C ARG A 118 -2.62 -0.93 0.51
N LEU A 119 -1.66 -1.38 -0.31
CA LEU A 119 -1.32 -2.80 -0.39
C LEU A 119 -0.74 -3.37 0.91
N ALA A 120 -0.20 -2.53 1.80
CA ALA A 120 0.33 -2.94 3.08
C ALA A 120 -0.05 -1.93 4.16
N HIS A 121 -0.31 -2.42 5.37
CA HIS A 121 -0.53 -1.54 6.51
C HIS A 121 0.74 -0.72 6.80
N HIS A 122 0.60 0.54 7.19
CA HIS A 122 1.74 1.45 7.37
C HIS A 122 2.66 1.06 8.55
N SER A 123 2.21 0.16 9.45
CA SER A 123 3.07 -0.47 10.46
C SER A 123 4.07 -1.48 9.86
N GLN A 124 3.80 -2.03 8.68
CA GLN A 124 4.68 -2.94 7.96
C GLN A 124 5.76 -2.15 7.21
N ARG A 125 6.70 -1.56 7.97
CA ARG A 125 7.64 -0.52 7.50
C ARG A 125 8.34 -0.85 6.18
N ALA A 126 8.81 -2.07 5.97
CA ALA A 126 9.51 -2.46 4.75
C ALA A 126 8.57 -2.48 3.52
N ALA A 127 7.48 -3.23 3.60
CA ALA A 127 6.48 -3.34 2.53
C ALA A 127 5.85 -1.97 2.19
N PHE A 128 5.47 -1.22 3.22
CA PHE A 128 4.90 0.12 3.05
C PHE A 128 5.89 1.09 2.38
N ASN A 129 7.16 1.11 2.80
CA ASN A 129 8.17 1.99 2.17
C ASN A 129 8.43 1.64 0.70
N ASN A 130 8.45 0.35 0.37
CA ASN A 130 8.57 -0.10 -1.02
C ASN A 130 7.38 0.41 -1.85
N ASN A 131 6.17 0.25 -1.32
CA ASN A 131 4.95 0.72 -1.95
C ASN A 131 4.90 2.26 -2.11
N VAL A 132 5.37 3.02 -1.11
CA VAL A 132 5.52 4.48 -1.17
C VAL A 132 6.47 4.89 -2.31
N SER A 133 7.58 4.18 -2.47
CA SER A 133 8.55 4.47 -3.54
C SER A 133 7.93 4.25 -4.93
N VAL A 134 7.22 3.13 -5.12
CA VAL A 134 6.49 2.85 -6.36
C VAL A 134 5.38 3.88 -6.62
N ALA A 135 4.64 4.28 -5.58
CA ALA A 135 3.61 5.31 -5.70
C ALA A 135 4.21 6.67 -6.10
N TYR A 136 5.34 7.05 -5.51
CA TYR A 136 6.07 8.27 -5.86
C TYR A 136 6.55 8.27 -7.31
N GLU A 137 7.14 7.16 -7.77
CA GLU A 137 7.55 6.98 -9.16
C GLU A 137 6.37 7.05 -10.13
N CYS A 138 5.24 6.43 -9.78
CA CYS A 138 4.01 6.45 -10.56
C CYS A 138 3.50 7.88 -10.80
N LEU A 139 3.60 8.74 -9.80
CA LEU A 139 3.18 10.14 -9.89
C LEU A 139 4.24 11.05 -10.52
N SER A 140 5.51 10.73 -10.30
CA SER A 140 6.65 11.49 -10.83
C SER A 140 6.93 11.20 -12.30
N ALA A 141 6.36 10.14 -12.87
CA ALA A 141 6.52 9.81 -14.28
C ALA A 141 6.03 10.97 -15.16
N GLY A 142 6.94 11.63 -15.88
CA GLY A 142 6.60 12.65 -16.87
C GLY A 142 5.77 12.06 -18.01
N GLY A 143 4.93 12.87 -18.66
CA GLY A 143 4.50 12.55 -20.03
C GLY A 143 5.65 12.75 -21.00
N ARG A 144 5.51 12.34 -22.28
CA ARG A 144 6.55 12.48 -23.33
C ARG A 144 7.14 13.91 -23.47
N ARG A 145 6.48 14.94 -22.93
CA ARG A 145 6.91 16.35 -22.97
C ARG A 145 7.10 17.01 -21.59
N LYS A 146 6.79 16.36 -20.47
CA LYS A 146 6.91 16.95 -19.12
C LYS A 146 8.16 16.39 -18.45
N ARG A 147 8.97 17.25 -17.82
CA ARG A 147 10.10 16.81 -16.99
C ARG A 147 9.57 15.90 -15.87
N PRO A 148 10.26 14.79 -15.57
CA PRO A 148 9.88 13.93 -14.45
C PRO A 148 9.97 14.71 -13.13
N GLY A 149 9.10 14.37 -12.20
CA GLY A 149 9.01 15.01 -10.90
C GLY A 149 7.57 15.13 -10.41
N LEU A 150 7.41 15.09 -9.09
CA LEU A 150 6.14 15.30 -8.43
C LEU A 150 5.97 16.78 -8.09
N ASP A 151 4.89 17.39 -8.56
CA ASP A 151 4.51 18.75 -8.16
C ASP A 151 3.62 18.76 -6.91
N GLY A 152 3.68 19.86 -6.16
CA GLY A 152 2.93 20.02 -4.91
C GLY A 152 1.42 19.94 -5.10
N ARG A 153 0.91 20.31 -6.29
CA ARG A 153 -0.51 20.18 -6.63
C ARG A 153 -0.95 18.70 -6.65
N THR A 154 -0.21 17.85 -7.36
CA THR A 154 -0.52 16.40 -7.46
C THR A 154 -0.34 15.71 -6.11
N TYR A 155 0.71 16.09 -5.36
CA TYR A 155 0.93 15.61 -4.00
C TYR A 155 -0.23 15.97 -3.04
N SER A 156 -0.63 17.24 -3.01
CA SER A 156 -1.71 17.70 -2.13
C SER A 156 -3.07 17.08 -2.51
N GLU A 157 -3.31 16.83 -3.80
CA GLU A 157 -4.46 16.06 -4.27
C GLU A 157 -4.44 14.62 -3.76
N LEU A 158 -3.30 13.93 -3.81
CA LEU A 158 -3.17 12.58 -3.27
C LEU A 158 -3.50 12.55 -1.77
N LEU A 159 -2.93 13.46 -0.98
CA LEU A 159 -3.17 13.50 0.47
C LEU A 159 -4.67 13.72 0.78
N ARG A 160 -5.33 14.63 0.06
CA ARG A 160 -6.78 14.83 0.16
C ARG A 160 -7.56 13.55 -0.14
N ARG A 161 -7.17 12.78 -1.16
CA ARG A 161 -7.80 11.49 -1.49
C ARG A 161 -7.58 10.43 -0.42
N ILE A 162 -6.37 10.33 0.13
CA ILE A 162 -6.07 9.40 1.22
C ILE A 162 -7.03 9.65 2.38
N CYS A 163 -7.16 10.90 2.80
CA CYS A 163 -7.98 11.25 3.96
C CYS A 163 -9.49 11.13 3.69
N ARG A 164 -9.97 11.54 2.51
CA ARG A 164 -11.38 11.41 2.13
C ARG A 164 -11.85 9.97 2.13
N ASP A 165 -11.06 9.07 1.54
CA ASP A 165 -11.39 7.65 1.48
C ASP A 165 -11.28 6.97 2.86
N GLY A 166 -10.48 7.53 3.77
CA GLY A 166 -10.40 7.12 5.16
C GLY A 166 -11.59 7.56 6.03
N GLN A 167 -12.59 8.22 5.43
CA GLN A 167 -13.84 8.65 6.07
C GLN A 167 -13.66 9.54 7.32
N ALA A 168 -12.49 10.16 7.50
CA ALA A 168 -12.29 11.12 8.58
C ALA A 168 -12.99 12.45 8.25
N PRO A 169 -13.63 13.11 9.24
CA PRO A 169 -14.25 14.42 9.04
C PRO A 169 -13.28 15.46 8.47
N GLU A 170 -13.76 16.35 7.60
CA GLU A 170 -12.93 17.38 6.97
C GLU A 170 -12.30 18.31 8.03
N GLU A 171 -13.04 18.67 9.07
CA GLU A 171 -12.57 19.53 10.18
C GLU A 171 -11.38 18.91 10.95
N VAL A 172 -11.35 17.58 11.04
CA VAL A 172 -10.26 16.82 11.67
C VAL A 172 -9.01 16.79 10.79
N VAL A 173 -9.20 16.71 9.47
CA VAL A 173 -8.11 16.48 8.51
C VAL A 173 -7.51 17.79 7.98
N ALA A 174 -8.33 18.83 7.79
CA ALA A 174 -7.91 20.10 7.19
C ALA A 174 -6.72 20.76 7.90
N PRO A 175 -6.60 20.75 9.24
CA PRO A 175 -5.43 21.28 9.93
C PRO A 175 -4.15 20.49 9.60
N LEU A 176 -4.25 19.16 9.43
CA LEU A 176 -3.10 18.35 9.02
C LEU A 176 -2.67 18.71 7.61
N LEU A 177 -3.61 18.73 6.66
CA LEU A 177 -3.31 19.02 5.25
C LEU A 177 -2.65 20.38 5.09
N ARG A 178 -3.12 21.41 5.82
CA ARG A 178 -2.48 22.73 5.83
C ARG A 178 -1.03 22.71 6.34
N LYS A 179 -0.69 21.82 7.27
CA LYS A 179 0.68 21.66 7.78
C LYS A 179 1.60 20.94 6.79
N VAL A 180 1.08 19.96 6.05
CA VAL A 180 1.92 19.06 5.22
C VAL A 180 1.83 19.33 3.72
N GLN A 181 0.98 20.27 3.28
CA GLN A 181 0.87 20.68 1.88
C GLN A 181 2.16 21.35 1.38
N CYS A 182 2.41 21.18 0.08
CA CYS A 182 3.44 21.92 -0.66
C CYS A 182 2.76 22.95 -1.56
N ARG A 183 3.51 23.96 -2.03
CA ARG A 183 2.97 24.89 -3.04
C ARG A 183 2.75 24.16 -4.36
N ASP A 184 1.72 24.56 -5.11
CA ASP A 184 1.31 23.83 -6.33
C ASP A 184 2.42 23.51 -7.33
N HIS A 185 3.38 24.44 -7.50
CA HIS A 185 4.50 24.33 -8.45
C HIS A 185 5.80 23.85 -7.81
N GLU A 186 5.81 23.62 -6.50
CA GLU A 186 6.97 23.14 -5.78
C GLU A 186 7.27 21.68 -6.16
N ALA A 187 8.55 21.36 -6.35
CA ALA A 187 8.98 19.98 -6.53
C ALA A 187 8.99 19.28 -5.17
N VAL A 188 8.22 18.20 -5.03
CA VAL A 188 8.08 17.47 -3.76
C VAL A 188 9.09 16.33 -3.70
N PRO A 189 10.07 16.35 -2.78
CA PRO A 189 11.03 15.25 -2.63
C PRO A 189 10.36 13.98 -2.10
N LEU A 190 10.96 12.81 -2.39
CA LEU A 190 10.50 11.52 -1.88
C LEU A 190 10.37 11.48 -0.34
N SER A 191 11.26 12.15 0.39
CA SER A 191 11.20 12.22 1.86
C SER A 191 9.97 12.95 2.36
N VAL A 192 9.61 14.07 1.73
CA VAL A 192 8.40 14.85 2.03
C VAL A 192 7.15 14.05 1.67
N PHE A 193 7.12 13.46 0.47
CA PHE A 193 6.04 12.59 0.02
C PHE A 193 5.78 11.44 1.00
N ARG A 194 6.86 10.74 1.40
CA ARG A 194 6.81 9.63 2.35
C ARG A 194 6.30 10.08 3.72
N ALA A 195 6.80 11.20 4.23
CA ALA A 195 6.37 11.74 5.52
C ALA A 195 4.89 12.11 5.50
N GLY A 196 4.45 12.91 4.52
CA GLY A 196 3.05 13.34 4.41
C GLY A 196 2.08 12.17 4.25
N THR A 197 2.42 11.21 3.38
CA THR A 197 1.60 10.02 3.16
C THR A 197 1.46 9.19 4.43
N LEU A 198 2.59 8.90 5.11
CA LEU A 198 2.58 8.18 6.37
C LEU A 198 1.74 8.92 7.42
N THR A 199 1.96 10.22 7.60
CA THR A 199 1.23 11.02 8.60
C THR A 199 -0.28 11.02 8.35
N CYS A 200 -0.73 11.07 7.09
CA CYS A 200 -2.15 10.93 6.75
C CYS A 200 -2.71 9.57 7.20
N PHE A 201 -2.04 8.46 6.89
CA PHE A 201 -2.51 7.14 7.31
C PHE A 201 -2.51 6.95 8.83
N VAL A 202 -1.47 7.44 9.52
CA VAL A 202 -1.41 7.36 11.00
C VAL A 202 -2.52 8.21 11.63
N LEU A 203 -2.80 9.42 11.10
CA LEU A 203 -3.92 10.23 11.60
C LEU A 203 -5.25 9.48 11.45
N LEU A 204 -5.50 8.88 10.30
CA LEU A 204 -6.75 8.14 10.06
C LEU A 204 -6.93 6.99 11.06
N GLU A 205 -5.89 6.20 11.29
CA GLU A 205 -5.93 5.13 12.29
C GLU A 205 -6.10 5.68 13.71
N PHE A 206 -5.39 6.76 14.04
CA PHE A 206 -5.49 7.42 15.34
C PHE A 206 -6.91 7.93 15.62
N VAL A 207 -7.53 8.60 14.65
CA VAL A 207 -8.91 9.12 14.74
C VAL A 207 -9.91 7.97 14.82
N ALA A 208 -9.71 6.88 14.06
CA ALA A 208 -10.56 5.69 14.15
C ALA A 208 -10.48 5.05 15.55
N ARG A 209 -9.28 4.91 16.11
CA ARG A 209 -9.06 4.40 17.48
C ARG A 209 -9.66 5.31 18.53
N ALA A 210 -9.50 6.64 18.40
CA ALA A 210 -10.12 7.62 19.28
C ALA A 210 -11.66 7.54 19.20
N GLY A 211 -12.21 7.36 18.00
CA GLY A 211 -13.64 7.17 17.80
C GLY A 211 -14.18 5.90 18.46
N ALA A 212 -13.45 4.79 18.35
CA ALA A 212 -13.79 3.55 19.04
C ALA A 212 -13.73 3.70 20.57
N LEU A 213 -12.77 4.47 21.10
CA LEU A 213 -12.73 4.80 22.53
C LEU A 213 -13.95 5.63 22.94
N PHE A 214 -14.32 6.66 22.17
CA PHE A 214 -15.48 7.49 22.49
C PHE A 214 -16.79 6.70 22.50
N GLN A 215 -16.96 5.74 21.58
CA GLN A 215 -18.12 4.84 21.54
C GLN A 215 -18.28 4.00 22.83
N LEU A 216 -17.20 3.78 23.59
CA LEU A 216 -17.27 3.09 24.88
C LEU A 216 -17.67 4.04 26.02
N LEU A 217 -17.56 5.35 25.84
CA LEU A 217 -17.87 6.37 26.84
C LEU A 217 -19.25 6.99 26.66
N GLU A 218 -19.80 6.95 25.45
CA GLU A 218 -21.05 7.62 25.12
C GLU A 218 -22.27 6.92 25.73
N ASP A 219 -23.26 7.71 26.14
CA ASP A 219 -24.60 7.23 26.44
C ASP A 219 -25.28 6.83 25.12
N PRO A 220 -25.67 5.56 24.93
CA PRO A 220 -26.27 5.09 23.68
C PRO A 220 -27.56 5.81 23.28
N ALA A 221 -28.31 6.36 24.24
CA ALA A 221 -29.57 7.05 23.98
C ALA A 221 -29.35 8.51 23.54
N ALA A 222 -28.28 9.14 24.02
CA ALA A 222 -28.00 10.56 23.78
C ALA A 222 -26.84 10.80 22.78
N ALA A 223 -26.07 9.76 22.42
CA ALA A 223 -24.89 9.83 21.55
C ALA A 223 -23.86 10.88 22.00
N VAL A 224 -23.75 11.07 23.31
CA VAL A 224 -22.82 12.00 23.97
C VAL A 224 -22.20 11.35 25.18
N ALA A 225 -20.98 11.76 25.53
CA ALA A 225 -20.30 11.33 26.75
C ALA A 225 -20.29 12.44 27.81
N ASP A 226 -20.10 12.10 29.08
CA ASP A 226 -19.77 13.09 30.11
C ASP A 226 -18.43 13.77 29.74
N ARG A 227 -18.43 15.09 29.60
CA ARG A 227 -17.23 15.86 29.23
C ARG A 227 -16.02 15.59 30.12
N ARG A 228 -16.21 15.25 31.40
CA ARG A 228 -15.09 14.93 32.31
C ARG A 228 -14.41 13.64 31.93
N VAL A 229 -15.20 12.63 31.60
CA VAL A 229 -14.72 11.30 31.17
C VAL A 229 -14.00 11.45 29.82
N GLY A 230 -14.63 12.14 28.86
CA GLY A 230 -13.99 12.47 27.58
C GLY A 230 -12.70 13.27 27.74
N GLN A 231 -12.68 14.27 28.61
CA GLN A 231 -11.49 15.07 28.91
C GLN A 231 -10.38 14.22 29.54
N ALA A 232 -10.68 13.33 30.49
CA ALA A 232 -9.69 12.47 31.12
C ALA A 232 -8.99 11.55 30.11
N VAL A 233 -9.74 11.04 29.11
CA VAL A 233 -9.14 10.28 28.00
C VAL A 233 -8.23 11.18 27.15
N LEU A 234 -8.68 12.38 26.77
CA LEU A 234 -7.86 13.33 26.01
C LEU A 234 -6.57 13.71 26.74
N ASP A 235 -6.63 13.96 28.05
CA ASP A 235 -5.46 14.29 28.88
C ASP A 235 -4.48 13.11 28.96
N THR A 236 -5.01 11.89 29.04
CA THR A 236 -4.20 10.66 29.05
C THR A 236 -3.51 10.45 27.70
N LEU A 237 -4.23 10.68 26.59
CA LEU A 237 -3.66 10.66 25.23
C LEU A 237 -2.58 11.72 25.05
N GLU A 238 -2.83 12.95 25.51
CA GLU A 238 -1.87 14.04 25.46
C GLU A 238 -0.60 13.70 26.24
N GLY A 239 -0.74 13.22 27.49
CA GLY A 239 0.39 12.82 28.32
C GLY A 239 1.24 11.72 27.69
N ALA A 240 0.61 10.73 27.04
CA ALA A 240 1.33 9.68 26.32
C ALA A 240 2.08 10.22 25.08
N LEU A 241 1.43 11.07 24.29
CA LEU A 241 2.07 11.71 23.13
C LEU A 241 3.22 12.63 23.55
N GLN A 242 3.09 13.34 24.68
CA GLN A 242 4.16 14.17 25.24
C GLN A 242 5.34 13.34 25.74
N ALA A 243 5.09 12.19 26.35
CA ALA A 243 6.14 11.29 26.81
C ALA A 243 6.91 10.63 25.66
N SER A 244 6.27 10.42 24.50
CA SER A 244 6.89 9.78 23.35
C SER A 244 7.99 10.62 22.68
N ASP A 245 9.09 9.98 22.28
CA ASP A 245 10.19 10.61 21.54
C ASP A 245 10.79 9.63 20.53
N ALA A 246 10.89 10.04 19.27
CA ALA A 246 11.49 9.24 18.21
C ALA A 246 13.01 9.02 18.41
N ALA A 247 13.69 9.90 19.14
CA ALA A 247 15.11 9.76 19.44
C ALA A 247 15.40 8.73 20.55
N ALA A 248 14.39 8.35 21.34
CA ALA A 248 14.54 7.46 22.49
C ALA A 248 13.44 6.37 22.48
N PRO A 249 13.67 5.21 21.82
CA PRO A 249 12.66 4.16 21.65
C PRO A 249 12.02 3.67 22.95
N ALA A 250 12.75 3.68 24.07
CA ALA A 250 12.23 3.32 25.39
C ALA A 250 11.05 4.22 25.82
N ARG A 251 11.00 5.47 25.35
CA ARG A 251 9.91 6.41 25.67
C ARG A 251 8.58 6.05 25.01
N PHE A 252 8.59 5.22 23.95
CA PHE A 252 7.35 4.65 23.41
C PHE A 252 6.75 3.61 24.34
N LEU A 253 7.58 2.85 25.07
CA LEU A 253 7.09 1.92 26.09
C LEU A 253 6.49 2.69 27.27
N GLU A 254 7.13 3.79 27.68
CA GLU A 254 6.58 4.68 28.71
C GLU A 254 5.22 5.26 28.27
N ALA A 255 5.14 5.80 27.04
CA ALA A 255 3.89 6.28 26.47
C ALA A 255 2.82 5.18 26.43
N GLY A 256 3.17 3.96 26.03
CA GLY A 256 2.28 2.80 26.04
C GLY A 256 1.77 2.46 27.43
N SER A 257 2.63 2.50 28.45
CA SER A 257 2.24 2.22 29.85
C SER A 257 1.24 3.25 30.40
N ARG A 258 1.34 4.52 29.97
CA ARG A 258 0.39 5.60 30.31
C ARG A 258 -0.98 5.39 29.66
N LEU A 259 -1.03 4.78 28.48
CA LEU A 259 -2.27 4.36 27.81
C LEU A 259 -2.77 2.98 28.25
N GLY A 260 -2.08 2.35 29.21
CA GLY A 260 -2.47 1.06 29.74
C GLY A 260 -3.83 1.09 30.45
N PRO A 261 -4.51 -0.07 30.55
CA PRO A 261 -5.86 -0.14 31.11
C PRO A 261 -5.94 0.38 32.54
N ASP A 262 -4.95 0.08 33.39
CA ASP A 262 -4.93 0.53 34.79
C ASP A 262 -4.81 2.05 34.91
N SER A 263 -3.89 2.65 34.14
CA SER A 263 -3.69 4.10 34.10
C SER A 263 -4.95 4.83 33.63
N LEU A 264 -5.60 4.29 32.59
CA LEU A 264 -6.82 4.86 32.03
C LEU A 264 -8.00 4.71 33.00
N ALA A 265 -8.18 3.53 33.60
CA ALA A 265 -9.23 3.28 34.60
C ALA A 265 -9.12 4.25 35.78
N LEU A 266 -7.91 4.43 36.32
CA LEU A 266 -7.66 5.40 37.39
C LEU A 266 -7.98 6.84 36.98
N ALA A 267 -7.69 7.24 35.74
CA ALA A 267 -8.03 8.57 35.23
C ALA A 267 -9.55 8.76 35.12
N LEU A 268 -10.26 7.74 34.63
CA LEU A 268 -11.71 7.76 34.51
C LEU A 268 -12.42 7.77 35.88
N ASP A 269 -11.98 6.95 36.83
CA ASP A 269 -12.53 6.92 38.20
C ASP A 269 -12.44 8.29 38.88
N ARG A 270 -11.29 8.97 38.72
CA ARG A 270 -11.10 10.34 39.22
C ARG A 270 -12.04 11.34 38.55
N ALA A 271 -12.28 11.20 37.25
CA ALA A 271 -13.16 12.08 36.49
C ALA A 271 -14.64 11.92 36.92
N VAL A 272 -15.08 10.67 37.11
CA VAL A 272 -16.44 10.33 37.56
C VAL A 272 -16.68 10.80 39.00
N GLY A 273 -15.68 10.67 39.88
CA GLY A 273 -15.74 11.11 41.28
C GLY A 273 -15.90 12.63 41.48
N GLY A 274 -15.77 13.44 40.43
CA GLY A 274 -16.03 14.87 40.48
C GLY A 274 -17.48 15.18 40.86
N ARG A 275 -17.71 16.13 41.77
CA ARG A 275 -19.07 16.49 42.24
C ARG A 275 -19.76 17.59 41.43
N ARG A 276 -19.15 18.07 40.34
CA ARG A 276 -19.70 19.20 39.57
C ARG A 276 -20.54 18.70 38.38
N PRO A 277 -21.69 19.35 38.08
CA PRO A 277 -22.40 19.15 36.84
C PRO A 277 -21.45 19.36 35.65
N SER A 278 -21.52 18.47 34.68
CA SER A 278 -20.67 18.46 33.49
C SER A 278 -21.55 18.55 32.26
N ALA A 279 -21.21 19.45 31.34
CA ALA A 279 -21.88 19.50 30.05
C ALA A 279 -21.57 18.22 29.24
N PRO A 280 -22.44 17.77 28.35
CA PRO A 280 -22.10 16.69 27.44
C PRO A 280 -20.95 17.09 26.49
N MET A 281 -20.25 16.08 25.99
CA MET A 281 -19.28 16.19 24.91
C MET A 281 -19.76 15.32 23.75
N THR A 282 -19.79 15.87 22.54
CA THR A 282 -20.16 15.13 21.33
C THR A 282 -18.96 14.37 20.77
N ARG A 283 -19.24 13.40 19.90
CA ARG A 283 -18.22 12.63 19.19
C ARG A 283 -17.33 13.52 18.34
N GLU A 284 -17.92 14.49 17.64
CA GLU A 284 -17.22 15.43 16.76
C GLU A 284 -16.23 16.28 17.57
N GLU A 285 -16.69 16.86 18.69
CA GLU A 285 -15.83 17.65 19.58
C GLU A 285 -14.64 16.82 20.10
N PHE A 286 -14.91 15.58 20.54
CA PHE A 286 -13.86 14.70 21.03
C PHE A 286 -12.81 14.38 19.95
N LEU A 287 -13.25 14.05 18.73
CA LEU A 287 -12.37 13.70 17.62
C LEU A 287 -11.55 14.89 17.14
N GLU A 288 -12.13 16.08 17.06
CA GLU A 288 -11.40 17.31 16.72
C GLU A 288 -10.28 17.58 17.73
N ARG A 289 -10.57 17.44 19.03
CA ARG A 289 -9.57 17.64 20.08
C ARG A 289 -8.50 16.56 20.08
N ALA A 290 -8.87 15.29 19.91
CA ALA A 290 -7.91 14.19 19.79
C ALA A 290 -6.98 14.41 18.58
N ALA A 291 -7.54 14.75 17.42
CA ALA A 291 -6.76 15.04 16.22
C ALA A 291 -5.82 16.23 16.42
N ALA A 292 -6.26 17.29 17.11
CA ALA A 292 -5.41 18.43 17.43
C ALA A 292 -4.16 18.02 18.24
N LEU A 293 -4.28 17.08 19.19
CA LEU A 293 -3.14 16.54 19.95
C LEU A 293 -2.13 15.84 19.03
N PHE A 294 -2.61 15.01 18.11
CA PHE A 294 -1.76 14.35 17.11
C PHE A 294 -1.07 15.38 16.20
N ILE A 295 -1.85 16.31 15.64
CA ILE A 295 -1.40 17.30 14.67
C ILE A 295 -0.39 18.26 15.32
N ALA A 296 -0.49 18.56 16.62
CA ALA A 296 0.49 19.34 17.35
C ALA A 296 1.91 18.75 17.28
N LYS A 297 2.04 17.41 17.19
CA LYS A 297 3.33 16.71 17.05
C LYS A 297 3.86 16.68 15.61
N VAL A 298 3.01 16.96 14.63
CA VAL A 298 3.41 16.97 13.21
C VAL A 298 4.19 18.24 12.91
N LYS A 299 5.41 18.04 12.40
CA LYS A 299 6.25 19.13 11.88
C LYS A 299 5.68 19.62 10.54
N PRO A 300 5.57 20.94 10.35
CA PRO A 300 5.13 21.47 9.06
C PRO A 300 6.16 21.14 7.97
N VAL A 301 5.67 21.03 6.73
CA VAL A 301 6.52 20.97 5.54
C VAL A 301 6.91 22.39 5.18
N GLY A 302 8.21 22.65 5.10
CA GLY A 302 8.82 23.94 4.79
C GLY A 302 10.22 23.76 4.24
#